data_AF-A0A345UGW4-F1
#
_entry.id   AF-A0A345UGW4-F1
#
_cell.length_a   1.000
_cell.length_b   1.000
_cell.length_c   1.000
_cell.angle_alpha   90.00
_cell.angle_beta   90.00
_cell.angle_gamma   90.00
#
_symmetry.space_group_name_H-M   'P 1'
#
loop_
_entity.id
_entity.type
_entity.pdbx_description
1 polymer ?
#
loop_
_entity_poly.entity_id
_entity_poly.type
_entity_poly.pdbx_seq_one_letter_code
_entity_poly.pdbx_strand_id
1 'polypeptide(L)'
;MDTDELSTETYNGIIIEAEKFSHDLTLQFGSLASGCKDEEDYLEKSLSLISELRSLDEDELYEVFFAKPPNRQSLNNALDRIVLNIATIRKIPKEQRHYEF
;
A
#
# COMPACT_ATOMS: atom_id res chain seq x y z
N MET A 1 -10.05 -10.27 -1.07
CA MET A 1 -10.28 -9.89 0.33
C MET A 1 -10.65 -8.42 0.34
N ASP A 2 -11.35 -7.93 1.35
CA ASP A 2 -11.55 -6.50 1.53
C ASP A 2 -10.52 -5.92 2.51
N THR A 3 -10.41 -4.59 2.56
CA THR A 3 -9.43 -3.91 3.42
C THR A 3 -9.73 -4.05 4.91
N ASP A 4 -10.95 -4.43 5.28
CA ASP A 4 -11.38 -4.74 6.64
C ASP A 4 -10.93 -6.13 7.11
N GLU A 5 -10.56 -7.02 6.19
CA GLU A 5 -9.93 -8.31 6.50
C GLU A 5 -8.43 -8.21 6.79
N LEU A 6 -7.84 -7.02 6.66
CA LEU A 6 -6.44 -6.78 7.00
C LEU A 6 -6.25 -6.72 8.51
N SER A 7 -5.13 -7.25 8.99
CA SER A 7 -4.69 -7.01 10.35
C SER A 7 -4.51 -5.52 10.60
N THR A 8 -4.70 -5.10 11.85
CA THR A 8 -4.49 -3.73 12.31
C THR A 8 -3.08 -3.24 11.94
N GLU A 9 -2.07 -4.11 12.01
CA GLU A 9 -0.71 -3.77 11.59
C GLU A 9 -0.60 -3.51 10.09
N THR A 10 -1.24 -4.34 9.26
CA THR A 10 -1.22 -4.18 7.80
C THR A 10 -2.03 -2.98 7.35
N TYR A 11 -3.23 -2.80 7.90
CA TYR A 11 -4.06 -1.63 7.64
C TYR A 11 -3.34 -0.33 8.01
N ASN A 12 -2.75 -0.26 9.21
CA ASN A 12 -2.01 0.93 9.62
C ASN A 12 -0.71 1.15 8.84
N GLY A 13 0.00 0.06 8.51
CA GLY A 13 1.28 0.10 7.84
C GLY A 13 1.19 0.47 6.36
N ILE A 14 0.06 0.17 5.70
CA ILE A 14 -0.14 0.39 4.27
C ILE A 14 -1.23 1.42 4.02
N ILE A 15 -2.48 1.13 4.39
CA ILE A 15 -3.65 1.98 4.07
C ILE A 15 -3.54 3.35 4.75
N ILE A 16 -3.28 3.39 6.05
CA ILE A 16 -3.17 4.66 6.79
C ILE A 16 -1.90 5.43 6.40
N GLU A 17 -0.78 4.75 6.14
CA GLU A 17 0.43 5.44 5.69
C GLU A 17 0.27 6.02 4.27
N ALA A 18 -0.44 5.34 3.38
CA ALA A 18 -0.83 5.86 2.07
C ALA A 18 -1.75 7.08 2.20
N GLU A 19 -2.75 7.02 3.09
CA GLU A 19 -3.72 8.11 3.29
C GLU A 19 -3.08 9.39 3.83
N LYS A 20 -2.07 9.26 4.71
CA LYS A 20 -1.29 10.41 5.17
C LYS A 20 -0.58 11.14 4.04
N PHE A 21 -0.27 10.44 2.94
CA PHE A 21 0.40 11.02 1.78
C PHE A 21 -0.61 11.57 0.78
N SER A 22 -1.52 10.73 0.28
CA SER A 22 -2.56 11.11 -0.66
C SER A 22 -3.67 10.07 -0.68
N HIS A 23 -4.91 10.55 -0.72
CA HIS A 23 -6.08 9.69 -0.89
C HIS A 23 -5.99 8.82 -2.15
N ASP A 24 -5.44 9.35 -3.24
CA ASP A 24 -5.31 8.61 -4.50
C ASP A 24 -4.37 7.41 -4.36
N LEU A 25 -3.31 7.54 -3.55
CA LEU A 25 -2.41 6.42 -3.24
C LEU A 25 -3.15 5.35 -2.43
N THR A 26 -3.97 5.76 -1.46
CA THR A 26 -4.83 4.86 -0.68
C THR A 26 -5.76 4.07 -1.58
N LEU A 27 -6.35 4.72 -2.60
CA LEU A 27 -7.24 4.04 -3.55
C LEU A 27 -6.53 2.93 -4.33
N GLN A 28 -5.27 3.13 -4.71
CA GLN A 28 -4.48 2.08 -5.38
C GLN A 28 -4.31 0.85 -4.48
N PHE A 29 -3.92 1.06 -3.22
CA PHE A 29 -3.76 -0.03 -2.25
C PHE A 29 -5.09 -0.65 -1.79
N GLY A 30 -6.17 0.13 -1.73
CA GLY A 30 -7.50 -0.36 -1.42
C GLY A 30 -8.07 -1.22 -2.55
N SER A 31 -7.93 -0.76 -3.79
CA SER A 31 -8.34 -1.53 -4.97
C SER A 31 -7.57 -2.85 -5.07
N LEU A 32 -6.27 -2.84 -4.76
CA LEU A 32 -5.42 -4.02 -4.76
C LEU A 32 -5.95 -5.13 -3.83
N ALA A 33 -6.52 -4.78 -2.67
CA ALA A 33 -7.02 -5.74 -1.69
C ALA A 33 -8.07 -6.68 -2.29
N SER A 34 -9.00 -6.15 -3.09
CA SER A 34 -10.07 -6.92 -3.74
C SER A 34 -9.55 -8.08 -4.59
N GLY A 35 -8.36 -7.92 -5.21
CA GLY A 35 -7.69 -8.93 -6.03
C GLY A 35 -6.74 -9.85 -5.26
N CYS A 36 -6.64 -9.72 -3.94
CA CYS A 36 -5.77 -10.52 -3.08
C CYS A 36 -6.53 -11.67 -2.41
N LYS A 37 -5.87 -12.82 -2.30
CA LYS A 37 -6.45 -14.03 -1.68
C LYS A 37 -6.45 -13.95 -0.17
N ASP A 38 -5.36 -13.46 0.40
CA ASP A 38 -5.15 -13.26 1.82
C ASP A 38 -4.15 -12.14 2.07
N GLU A 39 -3.90 -11.83 3.34
CA GLU A 39 -2.99 -10.76 3.73
C GLU A 39 -1.55 -10.97 3.22
N GLU A 40 -1.06 -12.20 3.11
CA GLU A 40 0.30 -12.43 2.61
C GLU A 40 0.40 -12.13 1.11
N ASP A 41 -0.60 -12.56 0.32
CA ASP A 41 -0.75 -12.17 -1.09
C ASP A 41 -0.86 -10.65 -1.22
N TYR A 42 -1.59 -9.99 -0.30
CA TYR A 42 -1.69 -8.54 -0.26
C TYR A 42 -0.35 -7.85 0.02
N LEU A 43 0.43 -8.32 1.00
CA LEU A 43 1.76 -7.78 1.31
C LEU A 43 2.73 -7.96 0.14
N GLU A 44 2.69 -9.11 -0.54
CA GLU A 44 3.51 -9.37 -1.74
C GLU A 44 3.12 -8.45 -2.89
N LYS A 45 1.83 -8.40 -3.23
CA LYS A 45 1.34 -7.55 -4.32
C LYS A 45 1.51 -6.06 -4.03
N SER A 46 1.47 -5.65 -2.77
CA SER A 46 1.75 -4.27 -2.36
C SER A 46 3.19 -3.88 -2.72
N LEU A 47 4.16 -4.78 -2.54
CA LEU A 47 5.55 -4.53 -2.97
C LEU A 47 5.66 -4.46 -4.49
N SER A 48 4.93 -5.29 -5.23
CA SER A 48 4.87 -5.22 -6.70
C SER A 48 4.28 -3.90 -7.18
N LEU A 49 3.15 -3.46 -6.60
CA LEU A 49 2.52 -2.17 -6.89
C LEU A 49 3.49 -1.01 -6.61
N ILE A 50 4.23 -1.06 -5.50
CA ILE A 50 5.26 -0.05 -5.19
C ILE A 50 6.34 -0.02 -6.29
N SER A 51 6.78 -1.18 -6.78
CA SER A 51 7.75 -1.25 -7.87
C SER A 51 7.19 -0.67 -9.17
N GLU A 52 5.93 -0.96 -9.49
CA GLU A 52 5.22 -0.43 -10.66
C GLU A 52 5.12 1.10 -10.57
N LEU A 53 4.60 1.64 -9.46
CA LEU A 53 4.48 3.08 -9.22
C LEU A 53 5.83 3.83 -9.34
N ARG A 54 6.94 3.19 -8.95
CA ARG A 54 8.29 3.76 -9.10
C ARG A 54 8.77 3.80 -10.53
N SER A 55 8.29 2.87 -11.37
CA SER A 55 8.66 2.76 -12.78
C SER A 55 7.85 3.66 -13.69
N LEU A 56 6.66 4.10 -13.25
CA LEU A 56 5.78 4.95 -14.03
C LEU A 56 6.47 6.25 -14.45
N ASP A 57 6.19 6.69 -15.67
CA ASP A 57 6.55 8.03 -16.13
C ASP A 57 5.57 9.09 -15.61
N GLU A 58 5.74 10.34 -16.04
CA GLU A 58 4.91 11.44 -15.57
C GLU A 58 3.46 11.33 -16.06
N ASP A 59 3.24 10.95 -17.32
CA ASP A 59 1.91 10.83 -17.93
C ASP A 59 1.12 9.69 -17.28
N GLU A 60 1.78 8.56 -17.01
CA GLU A 60 1.18 7.44 -16.27
C GLU A 60 0.83 7.83 -14.82
N LEU A 61 1.69 8.61 -14.15
CA LEU A 61 1.38 9.16 -12.83
C LEU A 61 0.22 10.16 -12.89
N TYR A 62 0.09 10.94 -13.97
CA TYR A 62 -1.06 11.83 -14.19
C TYR A 62 -2.37 11.03 -14.20
N GLU A 63 -2.41 9.87 -14.86
CA GLU A 63 -3.59 9.00 -14.89
C GLU A 63 -3.88 8.36 -13.52
N VAL A 64 -2.86 7.80 -12.87
CA VAL A 64 -2.99 7.12 -11.56
C VAL A 64 -3.45 8.07 -10.45
N PHE A 65 -3.03 9.33 -10.50
CA PHE A 65 -3.35 10.35 -9.51
C PHE A 65 -4.38 11.38 -10.01
N PHE A 66 -5.29 10.96 -10.92
CA PHE A 66 -6.44 11.74 -11.37
C PHE A 66 -6.12 13.19 -11.76
N ALA A 67 -5.14 13.34 -12.64
CA ALA A 67 -4.60 14.59 -13.16
C ALA A 67 -3.88 15.49 -12.12
N LYS A 68 -3.51 14.95 -10.96
CA LYS A 68 -2.77 15.65 -9.90
C LYS A 68 -1.58 14.82 -9.39
N PRO A 69 -0.59 14.52 -10.25
CA PRO A 69 0.53 13.69 -9.85
C PRO A 69 1.31 14.37 -8.71
N PRO A 70 1.71 13.59 -7.68
CA PRO A 70 2.53 14.12 -6.61
C PRO A 70 3.96 14.38 -7.10
N ASN A 71 4.71 15.14 -6.30
CA ASN A 71 6.16 15.20 -6.50
C ASN A 71 6.79 13.80 -6.37
N ARG A 72 7.60 13.40 -7.35
CA ARG A 72 8.22 12.07 -7.43
C ARG A 72 9.08 11.72 -6.20
N GLN A 73 9.82 12.68 -5.66
CA GLN A 73 10.63 12.47 -4.47
C GLN A 73 9.74 12.21 -3.25
N SER A 74 8.68 13.00 -3.08
CA SER A 74 7.71 12.81 -1.99
C SER A 74 6.98 11.47 -2.11
N LEU A 75 6.59 11.07 -3.33
CA LEU A 75 6.00 9.76 -3.60
C LEU A 75 6.96 8.63 -3.20
N ASN A 76 8.20 8.68 -3.69
CA ASN A 76 9.19 7.65 -3.36
C ASN A 76 9.45 7.53 -1.85
N ASN A 77 9.50 8.65 -1.14
CA ASN A 77 9.64 8.66 0.32
C ASN A 77 8.44 7.99 1.03
N ALA A 78 7.21 8.24 0.56
CA ALA A 78 6.03 7.57 1.09
C ALA A 78 6.06 6.06 0.82
N LEU A 79 6.41 5.66 -0.41
CA LEU A 79 6.55 4.26 -0.80
C LEU A 79 7.65 3.56 0.02
N ASP A 80 8.79 4.21 0.28
CA ASP A 80 9.85 3.67 1.13
C ASP A 80 9.36 3.37 2.56
N ARG A 81 8.52 4.25 3.13
CA ARG A 81 7.93 4.01 4.46
C ARG A 81 7.01 2.79 4.44
N ILE A 82 6.18 2.65 3.40
CA ILE A 82 5.31 1.47 3.24
C ILE A 82 6.15 0.19 3.11
N VAL A 83 7.26 0.21 2.35
CA VAL A 83 8.19 -0.94 2.28
C VAL A 83 8.77 -1.29 3.65
N LEU A 84 9.19 -0.29 4.42
CA LEU A 84 9.71 -0.51 5.78
C LEU A 84 8.64 -1.05 6.73
N ASN A 85 7.40 -0.58 6.61
CA ASN A 85 6.26 -1.08 7.38
C ASN A 85 5.99 -2.54 7.03
N ILE A 86 5.92 -2.91 5.75
CA ILE A 86 5.76 -4.31 5.29
C ILE A 86 6.86 -5.20 5.86
N ALA A 87 8.12 -4.76 5.80
CA ALA A 87 9.24 -5.50 6.37
C ALA A 87 9.13 -5.68 7.90
N THR A 88 8.46 -4.76 8.59
CA THR A 88 8.20 -4.85 10.03
C THR A 88 7.03 -5.78 10.33
N ILE A 89 5.93 -5.68 9.58
CA ILE A 89 4.75 -6.56 9.68
C ILE A 89 5.14 -8.02 9.46
N ARG A 90 5.98 -8.30 8.46
CA ARG A 90 6.45 -9.67 8.16
C ARG A 90 7.29 -10.31 9.28
N LYS A 91 7.82 -9.51 10.21
CA LYS A 91 8.51 -10.05 11.41
C LYS A 91 7.53 -10.54 12.47
N ILE A 92 6.26 -10.12 12.38
CA ILE A 92 5.18 -10.57 13.25
C ILE A 92 4.60 -11.84 12.63
N PRO A 93 4.64 -12.99 13.35
CA PRO A 93 3.96 -14.20 12.91
C PRO A 93 2.49 -13.93 12.63
N LYS A 94 1.94 -14.55 11.58
CA LYS A 94 0.55 -14.31 11.15
C LYS A 94 -0.45 -14.52 12.29
N GLU A 95 -0.19 -15.49 13.16
CA GLU A 95 -1.02 -15.84 14.31
C GLU A 95 -0.96 -14.81 15.45
N GLN A 96 -0.01 -13.88 15.40
CA GLN A 96 0.20 -12.81 16.39
C GLN A 96 -0.25 -11.43 15.90
N ARG A 97 -0.76 -11.34 14.67
CA ARG A 97 -1.32 -10.09 14.13
C ARG A 97 -2.72 -9.86 14.67
N HIS A 98 -3.11 -8.60 14.81
CA HIS A 98 -4.39 -8.21 15.39
C HIS A 98 -5.44 -8.05 14.30
N TYR A 99 -6.63 -8.61 14.50
CA TYR A 99 -7.76 -8.45 13.60
C TYR A 99 -8.94 -7.88 14.40
N GLU A 100 -9.46 -6.73 13.98
CA GLU A 100 -10.69 -6.18 14.56
C GLU A 100 -11.87 -6.84 13.84
N PHE A 101 -12.64 -7.66 14.58
CA PHE A 101 -13.84 -8.34 14.09
C PHE A 101 -15.11 -7.53 14.41
#